data_AF-A0A354AXK3-F1
#
_entry.id   AF-A0A354AXK3-F1
#
_cell.length_a   1.000
_cell.length_b   1.000
_cell.length_c   1.000
_cell.angle_alpha   90.00
_cell.angle_beta   90.00
_cell.angle_gamma   90.00
#
_symmetry.space_group_name_H-M   'P 1'
#
loop_
_entity.id
_entity.type
_entity.pdbx_description
1 polymer ?
#
loop_
_entity_poly.entity_id
_entity_poly.type
_entity_poly.pdbx_seq_one_letter_code
_entity_poly.pdbx_strand_id
1 'polypeptide(L)' 'ASSVSFSLAAIDNVENLSLTGTTGISGTGNSLNNTITGNSGANSIDGGDGIDTLIGGTGDDTY' A
#
# COMPACT_ATOMS: atom_id res chain seq x y z
N ALA A 1 5.24 18.49 2.67
CA ALA A 1 5.34 17.27 3.48
C ALA A 1 6.26 16.29 2.76
N SER A 2 7.11 15.57 3.48
CA SER A 2 7.91 14.49 2.91
C SER A 2 7.15 13.17 3.10
N SER A 3 7.04 12.36 2.05
CA SER A 3 6.42 11.03 2.12
C SER A 3 7.39 9.97 1.60
N VAL A 4 7.19 8.73 2.05
CA VAL A 4 7.89 7.54 1.55
C VAL A 4 6.95 6.79 0.62
N SER A 5 7.46 6.16 -0.44
CA SER A 5 6.69 5.34 -1.36
C SER A 5 7.38 4.01 -1.65
N PHE A 6 6.61 2.93 -1.77
CA PHE A 6 7.08 1.61 -2.18
C PHE A 6 6.13 0.98 -3.19
N SER A 7 6.67 0.25 -4.18
CA SER A 7 5.89 -0.38 -5.24
C SER A 7 6.34 -1.82 -5.50
N LEU A 8 5.35 -2.71 -5.66
CA LEU A 8 5.54 -4.11 -6.06
C LEU A 8 5.56 -4.31 -7.58
N ALA A 9 5.35 -3.26 -8.38
CA ALA A 9 5.16 -3.37 -9.83
C ALA A 9 6.31 -4.06 -10.59
N ALA A 10 7.53 -4.02 -10.03
CA ALA A 10 8.72 -4.67 -10.60
C ALA A 10 9.12 -5.96 -9.85
N ILE A 11 8.30 -6.42 -8.91
CA ILE A 11 8.57 -7.58 -8.06
C ILE A 11 7.51 -8.64 -8.34
N ASP A 12 7.93 -9.70 -9.03
CA ASP A 12 7.04 -10.81 -9.38
C ASP A 12 6.68 -11.66 -8.15
N ASN A 13 5.44 -12.13 -8.11
CA ASN A 13 4.92 -13.10 -7.11
C ASN A 13 5.02 -12.64 -5.64
N VAL A 14 5.13 -11.34 -5.39
CA VAL A 14 4.94 -10.78 -4.06
C VAL A 14 3.55 -10.16 -4.04
N GLU A 15 2.69 -10.68 -3.17
CA GLU A 15 1.32 -10.21 -3.03
C GLU A 15 1.07 -9.45 -1.72
N ASN A 16 2.00 -9.47 -0.76
CA ASN A 16 1.79 -8.90 0.57
C ASN A 16 2.72 -7.70 0.82
N LEU A 17 2.14 -6.52 1.02
CA LEU A 17 2.86 -5.29 1.40
C LEU A 17 2.35 -4.77 2.74
N SER A 18 3.25 -4.52 3.69
CA SER A 18 2.93 -3.91 4.99
C SER A 18 3.73 -2.62 5.15
N LEU A 19 3.02 -1.50 5.20
CA LEU A 19 3.59 -0.18 5.47
C LEU A 19 3.72 -0.03 6.99
N THR A 20 4.90 0.35 7.47
CA THR A 20 5.17 0.47 8.92
C THR A 20 5.58 1.89 9.30
N GLY A 21 5.51 2.23 10.58
CA GLY A 21 5.74 3.59 11.07
C GLY A 21 4.43 4.35 11.33
N THR A 22 4.51 5.67 11.50
CA THR A 22 3.36 6.51 11.89
C THR A 22 3.10 7.68 10.95
N THR A 23 3.98 7.89 9.97
CA THR A 23 3.80 8.92 8.94
C THR A 23 3.09 8.32 7.72
N GLY A 24 2.47 9.19 6.91
CA GLY A 24 1.89 8.77 5.64
C GLY A 24 2.92 8.15 4.70
N ILE A 25 2.62 6.95 4.20
CA ILE A 25 3.42 6.18 3.24
C ILE A 25 2.52 5.76 2.08
N SER A 26 3.05 5.84 0.87
CA SER A 26 2.39 5.31 -0.32
C SER A 26 2.80 3.86 -0.59
N GLY A 27 1.83 3.00 -0.90
CA GLY A 27 2.06 1.62 -1.33
C GLY A 27 1.36 1.35 -2.65
N THR A 28 2.05 0.73 -3.61
CA THR A 28 1.46 0.30 -4.88
C THR A 28 1.66 -1.19 -5.08
N GLY A 29 0.60 -1.92 -5.43
CA GLY A 29 0.61 -3.33 -5.79
C GLY A 29 1.23 -3.62 -7.17
N ASN A 30 0.92 -4.80 -7.69
CA ASN A 30 1.26 -5.27 -9.04
C ASN A 30 -0.03 -5.71 -9.76
N SER A 31 0.05 -6.65 -10.70
CA SER A 31 -1.12 -7.12 -11.46
C SER A 31 -1.75 -8.40 -10.92
N LEU A 32 -1.27 -8.88 -9.76
CA LEU A 32 -1.81 -10.02 -9.04
C LEU A 32 -2.77 -9.53 -7.95
N ASN A 33 -3.41 -10.45 -7.24
CA ASN A 33 -4.28 -10.09 -6.13
C ASN A 33 -3.44 -9.67 -4.92
N ASN A 34 -3.32 -8.36 -4.66
CA ASN A 34 -2.47 -7.84 -3.59
C ASN A 34 -3.24 -7.70 -2.25
N THR A 35 -2.54 -7.96 -1.16
CA THR A 35 -2.93 -7.54 0.20
C THR A 35 -1.97 -6.43 0.65
N ILE A 36 -2.49 -5.22 0.80
CA ILE A 36 -1.71 -4.06 1.23
C ILE A 36 -2.27 -3.53 2.54
N THR A 37 -1.45 -3.56 3.60
CA THR A 37 -1.79 -3.04 4.93
C THR A 37 -1.01 -1.75 5.18
N GLY A 38 -1.71 -0.65 5.37
CA GLY A 38 -1.21 0.65 5.78
C GLY A 38 -0.89 0.74 7.28
N ASN A 39 -0.61 1.96 7.75
CA ASN A 39 -0.15 2.25 9.10
C ASN A 39 -1.10 3.22 9.83
N SER A 40 -0.59 4.02 10.77
CA SER A 40 -1.41 4.97 11.52
C SER A 40 -1.41 6.42 10.97
N GLY A 41 -0.68 6.67 9.88
CA GLY A 41 -0.68 7.94 9.17
C GLY A 41 -1.64 7.93 7.98
N ALA A 42 -1.78 9.06 7.30
CA ALA A 42 -2.58 9.14 6.06
C ALA A 42 -1.85 8.42 4.91
N ASN A 43 -2.27 7.21 4.56
CA ASN A 43 -1.67 6.41 3.50
C ASN A 43 -2.29 6.66 2.12
N SER A 44 -1.54 6.36 1.07
CA SER A 44 -2.05 6.29 -0.31
C SER A 44 -1.77 4.90 -0.84
N ILE A 45 -2.80 4.09 -1.03
CA ILE A 45 -2.68 2.66 -1.29
C ILE A 45 -3.33 2.33 -2.64
N ASP A 46 -2.53 2.05 -3.64
CA ASP A 46 -3.00 1.60 -4.95
C ASP A 46 -2.84 0.08 -5.05
N GLY A 47 -3.93 -0.64 -5.26
CA GLY A 47 -3.90 -2.10 -5.44
C GLY A 47 -3.26 -2.54 -6.76
N GLY A 48 -3.33 -1.71 -7.80
CA GLY A 48 -2.99 -2.11 -9.16
C GLY A 48 -4.15 -2.84 -9.85
N ASP A 49 -3.80 -3.81 -10.71
CA ASP A 49 -4.78 -4.70 -11.32
C ASP A 49 -5.00 -5.92 -10.42
N GLY A 50 -6.18 -6.51 -10.44
CA GLY A 50 -6.47 -7.73 -9.68
C GLY A 50 -7.67 -7.58 -8.77
N ILE A 51 -7.86 -8.56 -7.88
CA ILE A 51 -8.86 -8.50 -6.81
C ILE A 51 -8.11 -8.29 -5.49
N ASP A 52 -7.98 -7.03 -5.11
CA ASP A 52 -7.12 -6.63 -3.99
C ASP A 52 -7.86 -6.56 -2.64
N THR A 53 -7.07 -6.67 -1.57
CA THR A 53 -7.48 -6.36 -0.20
C THR A 53 -6.61 -5.22 0.32
N LEU A 54 -7.21 -4.03 0.41
CA LEU A 54 -6.52 -2.82 0.86
C LEU A 54 -7.01 -2.43 2.26
N ILE A 55 -6.10 -2.36 3.22
CA ILE A 55 -6.38 -2.05 4.62
C ILE A 55 -5.58 -0.82 4.99
N GLY A 56 -6.15 0.39 4.98
CA GLY A 56 -5.41 1.63 5.24
C GLY A 56 -4.88 1.77 6.66
N GLY A 57 -5.60 1.22 7.64
CA GLY A 57 -5.24 1.35 9.05
C GLY A 57 -6.00 2.49 9.70
N THR A 58 -5.31 3.37 10.42
CA THR A 58 -5.91 4.58 10.99
C THR A 58 -5.37 5.81 10.28
N GLY A 59 -6.18 6.85 10.16
CA GLY A 59 -5.79 8.07 9.46
C GLY A 59 -6.72 8.33 8.27
N ASP A 60 -6.41 9.37 7.51
CA ASP A 60 -7.18 9.73 6.33
C ASP A 60 -6.54 9.10 5.10
N ASP A 61 -6.92 7.85 4.82
CA ASP A 61 -6.34 7.05 3.73
C ASP A 61 -7.00 7.32 2.38
N THR A 62 -6.19 7.21 1.32
CA THR A 62 -6.65 7.22 -0.08
C THR A 62 -6.35 5.87 -0.72
N TYR A 63 -7.29 5.36 -1.51
CA TYR A 63 -7.20 4.10 -2.24
C TYR A 63 -7.40 4.32 -3.73
#